data_AF-A0A540X6U8-F1
#
_entry.id   AF-A0A540X6U8-F1
#
_cell.length_a   1.000
_cell.length_b   1.000
_cell.length_c   1.000
_cell.angle_alpha   90.00
_cell.angle_beta   90.00
_cell.angle_gamma   90.00
#
_symmetry.space_group_name_H-M   'P 1'
#
loop_
_entity.id
_entity.type
_entity.pdbx_description
1 polymer ?
#
loop_
_entity_poly.entity_id
_entity_poly.type
_entity_poly.pdbx_seq_one_letter_code
_entity_poly.pdbx_strand_id
1 'polypeptide(L)'
;MRTGRRPLEGVAREEGSAMGVKTVRFDFENTRDTSVDVRFEPTGMAFNIPPGGRLDVICEGPEGGELEVKRHPEGHVTLYAWWGAWFRVVEEGRVVYTEEGLPAPPLPRGVSMKQMVETLFGPLENRQAMLDKPKE
;
A
#
# COMPACT_ATOMS: atom_id res chain seq x y z
N MET A 1 0.65 31.77 -2.89
CA MET A 1 0.77 31.05 -1.60
C MET A 1 0.65 29.56 -1.88
N ARG A 2 1.76 28.82 -1.87
CA ARG A 2 1.74 27.35 -2.00
C ARG A 2 1.65 26.77 -0.60
N THR A 3 0.53 26.12 -0.28
CA THR A 3 0.37 25.30 0.92
C THR A 3 1.44 24.21 0.87
N GLY A 4 2.41 24.27 1.77
CA GLY A 4 3.55 23.35 1.82
C GLY A 4 3.07 21.92 2.07
N ARG A 5 3.19 21.08 1.05
CA ARG A 5 3.04 19.62 1.17
C ARG A 5 4.29 19.07 1.87
N ARG A 6 4.10 18.26 2.92
CA ARG A 6 5.17 17.60 3.67
C ARG A 6 5.88 16.52 2.82
N PRO A 7 7.13 16.11 3.16
CA PRO A 7 8.03 15.36 2.27
C PRO A 7 7.64 13.92 1.89
N LEU A 8 6.42 13.47 2.24
CA LEU A 8 5.88 12.12 2.03
C LEU A 8 4.34 12.18 2.00
N GLU A 9 3.78 13.12 1.26
CA GLU A 9 2.34 13.23 1.16
C GLU A 9 1.80 12.21 0.16
N GLY A 10 1.09 11.24 0.71
CA GLY A 10 0.05 10.55 -0.03
C GLY A 10 -1.24 10.61 0.75
N VAL A 11 -2.35 10.76 0.02
CA VAL A 11 -3.68 11.00 0.58
C VAL A 11 -4.56 9.83 0.19
N ALA A 12 -5.00 9.06 1.19
CA ALA A 12 -6.03 8.07 0.99
C ALA A 12 -7.39 8.79 0.87
N ARG A 13 -8.15 8.51 -0.20
CA ARG A 13 -9.51 9.00 -0.39
C ARG A 13 -10.42 7.84 -0.73
N GLU A 14 -11.55 7.75 -0.04
CA GLU A 14 -12.62 6.83 -0.39
C GLU A 14 -13.41 7.40 -1.58
N GLU A 15 -13.67 6.56 -2.58
CA GLU A 15 -14.63 6.84 -3.63
C GLU A 15 -15.73 5.77 -3.61
N GLY A 16 -16.95 6.19 -3.96
CA GLY A 16 -18.20 5.46 -3.71
C GLY A 16 -18.22 3.96 -3.99
N SER A 17 -19.14 3.26 -3.32
CA SER A 17 -19.37 1.83 -3.53
C SER A 17 -20.14 1.59 -4.83
N ALA A 18 -19.51 0.92 -5.80
CA ALA A 18 -20.20 0.40 -6.98
C ALA A 18 -20.32 -1.12 -6.82
N MET A 19 -21.55 -1.65 -6.82
CA MET A 19 -21.85 -3.09 -6.70
C MET A 19 -21.24 -3.80 -5.47
N GLY A 20 -21.18 -3.13 -4.31
CA GLY A 20 -20.68 -3.74 -3.06
C GLY A 20 -19.14 -3.85 -2.99
N VAL A 21 -18.43 -3.18 -3.90
CA VAL A 21 -16.98 -3.03 -3.86
C VAL A 21 -16.63 -1.64 -3.35
N LYS A 22 -15.81 -1.58 -2.30
CA LYS A 22 -15.24 -0.34 -1.78
C LYS A 22 -13.97 0.01 -2.56
N THR A 23 -13.80 1.28 -2.92
CA THR A 23 -12.58 1.78 -3.56
C THR A 23 -11.92 2.84 -2.69
N VAL A 24 -10.62 2.68 -2.44
CA VAL A 24 -9.77 3.69 -1.78
C VAL A 24 -8.61 4.00 -2.69
N ARG A 25 -8.42 5.28 -3.04
CA ARG A 25 -7.27 5.75 -3.80
C ARG A 25 -6.21 6.35 -2.91
N PHE A 26 -4.96 6.05 -3.19
CA PHE A 26 -3.80 6.65 -2.54
C PHE A 26 -2.90 7.24 -3.62
N ASP A 27 -2.92 8.57 -3.73
CA ASP A 27 -2.04 9.32 -4.62
C ASP A 27 -0.73 9.57 -3.87
N PHE A 28 0.43 9.20 -4.42
CA PHE A 28 1.74 9.42 -3.83
C PHE A 28 2.66 10.21 -4.77
N GLU A 29 3.38 11.18 -4.22
CA GLU A 29 4.40 11.95 -4.93
C GLU A 29 5.70 11.89 -4.11
N ASN A 30 6.77 11.38 -4.73
CA ASN A 30 8.07 11.37 -4.10
C ASN A 30 8.72 12.75 -4.20
N THR A 31 8.59 13.54 -3.14
CA THR A 31 9.18 14.88 -3.05
C THR A 31 10.65 14.90 -2.58
N ARG A 32 11.26 13.73 -2.38
CA ARG A 32 12.67 13.62 -1.96
C ARG A 32 13.62 13.65 -3.15
N ASP A 33 14.90 13.85 -2.86
CA ASP A 33 16.02 13.74 -3.80
C ASP A 33 16.55 12.31 -3.95
N THR A 34 16.01 11.36 -3.19
CA THR A 34 16.30 9.92 -3.26
C THR A 34 15.04 9.12 -3.62
N SER A 35 15.23 7.89 -4.11
CA SER A 35 14.10 6.99 -4.37
C SER A 35 13.42 6.53 -3.08
N VAL A 36 12.12 6.24 -3.17
CA VAL A 36 11.30 5.76 -2.05
C VAL A 36 10.62 4.46 -2.43
N ASP A 37 10.77 3.43 -1.60
CA ASP A 37 9.99 2.21 -1.75
C ASP A 37 8.59 2.37 -1.16
N VAL A 38 7.59 2.01 -1.95
CA VAL A 38 6.20 1.85 -1.50
C VAL A 38 5.85 0.36 -1.55
N ARG A 39 5.59 -0.22 -0.39
CA ARG A 39 5.29 -1.66 -0.22
C ARG A 39 3.82 -1.89 0.02
N PHE A 40 3.28 -2.94 -0.57
CA PHE A 40 1.89 -3.34 -0.45
C PHE A 40 1.80 -4.62 0.36
N GLU A 41 0.95 -4.61 1.37
CA GLU A 41 0.67 -5.77 2.21
C GLU A 41 -0.79 -6.19 1.99
N PRO A 42 -1.07 -7.50 1.94
CA PRO A 42 -0.21 -8.61 2.40
C PRO A 42 0.75 -9.22 1.36
N THR A 43 0.74 -8.76 0.10
CA THR A 43 1.51 -9.42 -0.99
C THR A 43 3.02 -9.29 -0.87
N GLY A 44 3.49 -8.26 -0.18
CA GLY A 44 4.91 -7.88 -0.17
C GLY A 44 5.38 -7.23 -1.48
N MET A 45 4.47 -6.89 -2.39
CA MET A 45 4.83 -6.20 -3.65
C MET A 45 5.41 -4.82 -3.34
N ALA A 46 6.45 -4.40 -4.06
CA ALA A 46 7.12 -3.12 -3.83
C ALA A 46 7.32 -2.34 -5.12
N PHE A 47 7.15 -1.02 -5.05
CA PHE A 47 7.40 -0.08 -6.13
C PHE A 47 8.46 0.93 -5.69
N ASN A 48 9.54 1.04 -6.47
CA ASN A 48 10.58 2.04 -6.23
C ASN A 48 10.23 3.32 -7.00
N ILE A 49 9.93 4.39 -6.27
CA ILE A 49 9.50 5.66 -6.85
C ILE A 49 10.70 6.61 -6.91
N PRO A 50 11.19 6.99 -8.10
CA PRO A 50 12.33 7.89 -8.22
C PRO A 50 12.00 9.31 -7.70
N PRO A 51 13.01 10.17 -7.49
CA PRO A 51 12.80 11.59 -7.17
C PRO A 51 11.85 12.27 -8.15
N GLY A 52 10.81 12.94 -7.64
CA GLY A 52 9.76 13.57 -8.45
C GLY A 52 8.75 12.60 -9.08
N GLY A 53 8.94 11.29 -8.90
CA GLY A 53 8.03 10.26 -9.38
C GLY A 53 6.68 10.29 -8.67
N ARG A 54 5.65 9.79 -9.35
CA ARG A 54 4.27 9.73 -8.84
C ARG A 54 3.71 8.34 -9.02
N LEU A 55 2.89 7.93 -8.06
CA LEU A 55 2.24 6.64 -8.03
C LEU A 55 0.79 6.82 -7.59
N ASP A 56 -0.16 6.44 -8.43
CA ASP A 56 -1.57 6.42 -8.06
C ASP A 56 -1.98 4.97 -7.78
N VAL A 57 -2.34 4.68 -6.53
CA VAL A 57 -2.72 3.33 -6.09
C VAL A 57 -4.22 3.29 -5.88
N ILE A 58 -4.88 2.33 -6.53
CA ILE A 58 -6.31 2.05 -6.38
C ILE A 58 -6.41 0.74 -5.61
N CYS A 59 -6.91 0.80 -4.39
CA CYS A 59 -7.18 -0.36 -3.55
C CYS A 59 -8.69 -0.64 -3.57
N GLU A 60 -9.07 -1.86 -3.95
CA GLU A 60 -10.45 -2.29 -4.12
C GLU A 60 -10.70 -3.59 -3.40
N GLY A 61 -11.92 -3.79 -2.90
CA GLY A 61 -12.22 -4.99 -2.12
C GLY A 61 -13.68 -5.07 -1.71
N PRO A 62 -14.12 -6.22 -1.17
CA PRO A 62 -15.45 -6.34 -0.59
C PRO A 62 -15.64 -5.33 0.55
N GLU A 63 -16.91 -5.05 0.88
CA GLU A 63 -17.28 -4.04 1.89
C GLU A 63 -16.51 -4.19 3.21
N GLY A 64 -16.09 -3.06 3.79
CA GLY A 64 -15.67 -2.98 5.20
C GLY A 64 -14.17 -2.94 5.47
N GLY A 65 -13.43 -1.98 4.90
CA GLY A 65 -12.02 -1.81 5.25
C GLY A 65 -11.44 -0.42 5.04
N GLU A 66 -10.25 -0.21 5.58
CA GLU A 66 -9.44 1.00 5.44
C GLU A 66 -8.07 0.63 4.87
N LEU A 67 -7.50 1.54 4.07
CA LEU A 67 -6.11 1.43 3.64
C LEU A 67 -5.23 2.10 4.69
N GLU A 68 -4.51 1.31 5.48
CA GLU A 68 -3.60 1.84 6.50
C GLU A 68 -2.26 2.21 5.84
N VAL A 69 -1.83 3.46 6.04
CA VAL A 69 -0.57 3.98 5.51
C VAL A 69 0.45 4.13 6.63
N LYS A 70 1.45 3.25 6.66
CA LYS A 70 2.57 3.33 7.60
C LYS A 70 3.78 3.96 6.92
N ARG A 71 4.29 5.05 7.50
CA ARG A 71 5.56 5.68 7.09
C ARG A 71 6.63 5.23 8.07
N HIS A 72 7.76 4.76 7.55
CA HIS A 72 8.83 4.22 8.39
C HIS A 72 10.01 5.19 8.50
N PRO A 73 10.74 5.21 9.64
CA PRO A 73 11.90 6.08 9.84
C PRO A 73 13.00 5.89 8.78
N GLU A 74 13.22 4.67 8.33
CA GLU A 74 14.16 4.28 7.27
C GLU A 74 13.74 4.76 5.87
N GLY A 75 12.59 5.41 5.75
CA GLY A 75 12.24 6.21 4.59
C GLY A 75 11.32 5.52 3.58
N HIS A 76 10.88 4.29 3.81
CA HIS A 76 9.88 3.63 2.96
C HIS A 76 8.45 3.83 3.49
N VAL A 77 7.47 3.54 2.64
CA VAL A 77 6.03 3.59 2.94
C VAL A 77 5.46 2.18 2.78
N THR A 78 4.59 1.75 3.69
CA THR A 78 3.81 0.52 3.54
C THR A 78 2.33 0.84 3.52
N LEU A 79 1.64 0.31 2.53
CA LEU A 79 0.18 0.32 2.39
C LEU A 79 -0.35 -1.04 2.80
N TYR A 80 -1.09 -1.09 3.90
CA TYR A 80 -1.79 -2.30 4.33
C TYR A 80 -3.22 -2.23 3.81
N ALA A 81 -3.52 -3.06 2.82
CA ALA A 81 -4.88 -3.23 2.33
C ALA A 81 -5.76 -3.82 3.44
N TRP A 82 -7.08 -3.67 3.32
CA TRP A 82 -7.96 -4.49 4.13
C TRP A 82 -8.06 -5.91 3.54
N TRP A 83 -8.69 -6.80 4.28
CA TRP A 83 -8.72 -8.21 3.90
C TRP A 83 -9.60 -8.46 2.69
N GLY A 84 -9.08 -9.27 1.76
CA GLY A 84 -9.73 -9.52 0.47
C GLY A 84 -9.66 -8.33 -0.50
N ALA A 85 -8.93 -7.26 -0.15
CA ALA A 85 -8.65 -6.18 -1.07
C ALA A 85 -7.52 -6.55 -2.03
N TRP A 86 -7.50 -5.89 -3.19
CA TRP A 86 -6.51 -6.00 -4.25
C TRP A 86 -6.10 -4.62 -4.75
N PHE A 87 -4.92 -4.55 -5.36
CA PHE A 87 -4.35 -3.31 -5.86
C PHE A 87 -4.38 -3.20 -7.38
N ARG A 88 -4.63 -1.99 -7.87
CA ARG A 88 -4.25 -1.54 -9.20
C ARG A 88 -3.32 -0.34 -9.06
N VAL A 89 -2.23 -0.33 -9.81
CA VAL A 89 -1.24 0.75 -9.79
C VAL A 89 -1.23 1.44 -11.12
N VAL A 90 -1.29 2.76 -11.06
CA VAL A 90 -1.26 3.65 -12.20
C VAL A 90 -0.04 4.55 -12.11
N GLU A 91 0.77 4.54 -13.16
CA GLU A 91 1.89 5.47 -13.35
C GLU A 91 1.63 6.26 -14.63
N GLU A 92 1.70 7.59 -14.53
CA GLU A 92 1.47 8.51 -15.66
C GLU A 92 0.14 8.24 -16.43
N GLY A 93 -0.90 7.84 -15.69
CA GLY A 93 -2.23 7.52 -16.25
C GLY A 93 -2.34 6.14 -16.91
N ARG A 94 -1.31 5.30 -16.84
CA ARG A 94 -1.32 3.92 -17.35
C ARG A 94 -1.29 2.91 -16.22
N VAL A 95 -2.13 1.88 -16.30
CA VAL A 95 -2.08 0.76 -15.35
C VAL A 95 -0.79 -0.02 -15.61
N VAL A 96 0.09 -0.07 -14.61
CA VAL A 96 1.37 -0.81 -14.65
C VAL A 96 1.34 -2.10 -13.85
N TYR A 97 0.38 -2.22 -12.92
CA TYR A 97 0.17 -3.43 -12.14
C TYR A 97 -1.30 -3.61 -11.80
N THR A 98 -1.74 -4.86 -11.81
CA THR A 98 -3.06 -5.28 -11.32
C THR A 98 -2.87 -6.57 -10.58
N GLU A 99 -3.32 -6.58 -9.33
CA GLU A 99 -3.50 -7.77 -8.54
C GLU A 99 -4.92 -8.27 -8.72
N GLU A 100 -5.08 -9.57 -8.92
CA GLU A 100 -6.38 -10.21 -8.89
C GLU A 100 -6.76 -10.50 -7.43
N GLY A 101 -7.92 -10.00 -7.00
CA GLY A 101 -8.42 -10.26 -5.66
C GLY A 101 -8.70 -11.74 -5.43
N LEU A 102 -8.18 -12.28 -4.32
CA LEU A 102 -8.53 -13.61 -3.87
C LEU A 102 -9.69 -13.54 -2.87
N PRO A 103 -10.71 -14.40 -2.99
CA PRO A 103 -11.77 -14.48 -1.99
C PRO A 103 -11.15 -14.89 -0.64
N ALA A 104 -11.35 -14.04 0.36
CA ALA A 104 -10.73 -14.21 1.67
C ALA A 104 -11.79 -14.20 2.78
N PRO A 105 -11.75 -15.12 3.75
CA PRO A 105 -12.75 -15.20 4.82
C PRO A 105 -12.64 -14.00 5.76
N PRO A 106 -13.71 -13.46 6.36
CA PRO A 106 -13.63 -12.23 7.15
C PRO A 106 -12.61 -12.32 8.29
N LEU A 107 -11.92 -11.21 8.58
CA LEU A 107 -11.03 -11.14 9.73
C LEU A 107 -11.81 -11.25 11.05
N PRO A 108 -11.19 -11.83 12.11
CA PRO A 108 -11.74 -11.74 13.45
C PRO A 108 -11.97 -10.28 13.87
N ARG A 109 -13.04 -10.02 14.63
CA ARG A 109 -13.34 -8.66 15.10
C ARG A 109 -12.19 -8.09 15.92
N GLY A 110 -11.81 -6.84 15.64
CA GLY A 110 -10.78 -6.12 16.37
C GLY A 110 -9.35 -6.41 15.94
N VAL A 111 -9.15 -7.25 14.91
CA VAL A 111 -7.82 -7.54 14.34
C VAL A 111 -7.59 -6.66 13.11
N SER A 112 -6.52 -5.86 13.13
CA SER A 112 -6.11 -5.10 11.93
C SER A 112 -5.39 -5.99 10.92
N MET A 113 -5.31 -5.56 9.66
CA MET A 113 -4.57 -6.31 8.65
C MET A 113 -3.11 -6.48 9.05
N LYS A 114 -2.48 -5.41 9.53
CA LYS A 114 -1.11 -5.45 10.03
C LYS A 114 -0.93 -6.53 11.08
N GLN A 115 -1.81 -6.59 12.09
CA GLN A 115 -1.74 -7.61 13.15
C GLN A 115 -1.89 -9.03 12.58
N MET A 116 -2.79 -9.24 11.62
CA MET A 116 -2.97 -10.53 10.94
C MET A 116 -1.71 -10.95 10.18
N VAL A 117 -1.15 -10.06 9.36
CA VAL A 117 0.07 -10.30 8.58
C VAL A 117 1.26 -10.60 9.50
N GLU A 118 1.45 -9.80 10.56
CA GLU A 118 2.51 -10.01 11.53
C GLU A 118 2.35 -11.33 12.30
N THR A 119 1.11 -11.77 12.54
CA THR A 119 0.83 -13.06 13.19
C THR A 119 1.15 -14.25 12.27
N LEU A 120 0.81 -14.15 10.99
CA LEU A 120 0.98 -15.25 10.02
C LEU A 120 2.42 -15.37 9.51
N PHE A 121 3.08 -14.25 9.26
CA PHE A 121 4.36 -14.21 8.54
C PHE A 121 5.49 -13.60 9.36
N GLY A 122 5.21 -13.17 10.59
CA GLY A 122 6.15 -12.48 11.46
C GLY A 122 6.25 -10.97 11.18
N PRO A 123 6.98 -10.23 12.04
CA PRO A 123 7.17 -8.79 11.89
C PRO A 123 7.70 -8.41 10.51
N LEU A 124 7.22 -7.28 9.97
CA LEU A 124 7.67 -6.77 8.66
C LEU A 124 9.19 -6.63 8.60
N GLU A 125 9.80 -6.16 9.68
CA GLU A 125 11.22 -5.92 9.81
C GLU A 125 12.03 -7.22 9.61
N ASN A 126 11.51 -8.34 10.14
CA ASN A 126 12.13 -9.65 9.98
C ASN A 126 12.02 -10.17 8.55
N ARG A 127 10.84 -9.99 7.93
CA ARG A 127 10.60 -10.39 6.53
C ARG A 127 11.47 -9.58 5.57
N GLN A 128 11.66 -8.30 5.85
CA GLN A 128 12.52 -7.43 5.06
C GLN A 128 13.99 -7.87 5.11
N ALA A 129 14.49 -8.17 6.31
CA ALA A 129 15.85 -8.67 6.47
C ALA A 129 16.12 -9.98 5.71
N MET A 130 15.09 -10.77 5.41
CA MET A 130 15.22 -11.97 4.58
C MET A 130 15.29 -11.65 3.08
N LEU A 131 14.58 -10.63 2.61
CA LEU A 131 14.60 -10.19 1.21
C LEU A 131 15.91 -9.49 0.84
N ASP A 132 16.51 -8.76 1.80
CA ASP A 132 17.76 -8.02 1.59
C ASP A 132 19.01 -8.92 1.63
N LYS A 133 18.88 -10.20 1.96
CA LYS A 133 20.00 -11.15 1.87
C LYS A 133 20.34 -11.40 0.40
N PRO A 134 21.65 -11.39 0.03
CA PRO A 134 22.04 -11.83 -1.30
C PRO A 134 21.51 -13.25 -1.53
N LYS A 135 20.90 -13.48 -2.69
CA LYS A 135 20.70 -14.86 -3.16
C LYS A 135 22.09 -15.43 -3.40
N GLU A 136 22.46 -16.46 -2.61
CA GLU A 136 23.69 -17.23 -2.80
C GLU A 136 23.75 -17.86 -4.21
#